data_AF-A0A382SQM4-F1
#
_entry.id   AF-A0A382SQM4-F1
#
_cell.length_a   1.000
_cell.length_b   1.000
_cell.length_c   1.000
_cell.angle_alpha   90.00
_cell.angle_beta   90.00
_cell.angle_gamma   90.00
#
_symmetry.space_group_name_H-M   'P 1'
#
loop_
_entity.id
_entity.type
_entity.pdbx_description
1 polymer ?
#
loop_
_entity_poly.entity_id
_entity_poly.type
_entity_poly.pdbx_seq_one_letter_code
_entity_poly.pdbx_strand_id
1 'polypeptide(L)'
;GNVTVEGNKFVDEYSSHAPEEVVPGTSFDALDMKVYTNPSMGSPIMRTNSHTGDGTTTSFAIGQTPADNDAVFIWVDGNLRRRLDANDSTVDYTIGANNTVNFLVAPLLGELITIQSFSISGSKITIKKSFTGDGTSTTFNLPVPYSLADSTVNLTKTAFATVNGATQAVTVQEGSDSASTDIVFSSAPASGSTIQITLFDADAGEQTYSQVNTQTLTADGSTLTYALSQTPADFGPLHNTVIVERNGNRLNPPDTAYYSGDGTTYAFNVPTVMNLAGIPNTSDVEVYLNGARQSINEDWFLNTIGVTA
;
A
#
# COMPACT_ATOMS: atom_id res chain seq x y z
N GLY A 1 -2.75 -24.80 -13.05
CA GLY A 1 -3.73 -25.87 -13.32
C GLY A 1 -3.20 -26.68 -14.47
N ASN A 2 -3.16 -28.00 -14.35
CA ASN A 2 -2.80 -28.88 -15.46
C ASN A 2 -3.88 -28.82 -16.54
N VAL A 3 -3.45 -28.76 -17.80
CA VAL A 3 -4.32 -28.98 -18.96
C VAL A 3 -4.26 -30.47 -19.28
N THR A 4 -5.33 -31.19 -18.97
CA THR A 4 -5.47 -32.60 -19.38
C THR A 4 -6.08 -32.61 -20.78
N VAL A 5 -5.31 -33.10 -21.76
CA VAL A 5 -5.77 -33.23 -23.15
C VAL A 5 -6.26 -34.66 -23.35
N GLU A 6 -7.57 -34.85 -23.38
CA GLU A 6 -8.21 -36.09 -23.84
C GLU A 6 -9.01 -35.79 -25.11
N GLY A 7 -8.58 -36.37 -26.24
CA GLY A 7 -9.27 -36.21 -27.52
C GLY A 7 -8.81 -37.24 -28.57
N ASN A 8 -9.76 -37.77 -29.33
CA ASN A 8 -9.52 -38.59 -30.52
C ASN A 8 -9.05 -37.71 -31.71
N LYS A 9 -8.45 -38.33 -32.73
CA LYS A 9 -8.02 -37.64 -33.96
C LYS A 9 -9.20 -36.95 -34.66
N PHE A 10 -9.01 -35.70 -35.06
CA PHE A 10 -10.02 -34.86 -35.70
C PHE A 10 -10.46 -35.33 -37.10
N VAL A 11 -9.66 -36.14 -37.79
CA VAL A 11 -10.00 -36.79 -39.07
C VAL A 11 -9.49 -38.22 -39.03
N ASP A 12 -10.35 -39.18 -39.36
CA ASP A 12 -9.99 -40.59 -39.54
C ASP A 12 -10.47 -41.15 -40.88
N GLU A 13 -10.02 -42.36 -41.22
CA GLU A 13 -10.33 -43.05 -42.48
C GLU A 13 -11.83 -43.35 -42.62
N TYR A 14 -12.60 -43.33 -41.53
CA TYR A 14 -14.05 -43.57 -41.51
C TYR A 14 -14.88 -42.31 -41.74
N SER A 15 -14.28 -41.13 -41.63
CA SER A 15 -14.97 -39.83 -41.77
C SER A 15 -15.06 -39.27 -43.21
N SER A 16 -14.52 -39.95 -44.24
CA SER A 16 -14.45 -39.40 -45.61
C SER A 16 -14.70 -40.37 -46.77
N HIS A 17 -15.63 -41.32 -46.65
CA HIS A 17 -15.90 -42.25 -47.76
C HIS A 17 -17.34 -42.22 -48.29
N ALA A 18 -17.54 -41.50 -49.40
CA ALA A 18 -18.49 -41.86 -50.46
C ALA A 18 -17.69 -41.97 -51.78
N PRO A 19 -17.89 -43.00 -52.63
CA PRO A 19 -16.99 -43.31 -53.75
C PRO A 19 -16.92 -42.27 -54.89
N GLU A 20 -17.77 -41.25 -54.90
CA GLU A 20 -17.97 -40.35 -56.06
C GLU A 20 -17.82 -38.85 -55.77
N GLU A 21 -17.43 -38.45 -54.55
CA GLU A 21 -17.21 -37.04 -54.20
C GLU A 21 -15.82 -36.83 -53.59
N VAL A 22 -14.83 -36.52 -54.44
CA VAL A 22 -13.46 -36.20 -53.99
C VAL A 22 -13.31 -34.71 -53.71
N VAL A 23 -14.18 -34.15 -52.86
CA VAL A 23 -13.91 -32.86 -52.20
C VAL A 23 -14.45 -32.90 -50.77
N PRO A 24 -13.62 -33.30 -49.78
CA PRO A 24 -13.97 -33.16 -48.37
C PRO A 24 -14.10 -31.67 -48.01
N GLY A 25 -15.32 -31.18 -47.85
CA GLY A 25 -15.58 -29.86 -47.28
C GLY A 25 -15.26 -29.87 -45.79
N THR A 26 -14.03 -29.52 -45.41
CA THR A 26 -13.65 -29.33 -44.01
C THR A 26 -13.58 -27.83 -43.71
N SER A 27 -14.38 -27.37 -42.76
CA SER A 27 -14.28 -26.02 -42.21
C SER A 27 -13.34 -26.07 -41.00
N PHE A 28 -12.23 -25.34 -41.05
CA PHE A 28 -11.39 -25.10 -39.89
C PHE A 28 -11.90 -23.86 -39.18
N ASP A 29 -12.14 -23.96 -37.87
CA ASP A 29 -12.27 -22.80 -36.99
C ASP A 29 -10.95 -22.63 -36.24
N ALA A 30 -10.51 -21.39 -36.04
CA ALA A 30 -9.29 -21.06 -35.32
C ALA A 30 -9.65 -20.13 -34.16
N LEU A 31 -9.44 -20.62 -32.93
CA LEU A 31 -9.56 -19.82 -31.72
C LEU A 31 -8.25 -19.09 -31.46
N ASP A 32 -8.26 -17.76 -31.55
CA ASP A 32 -7.19 -16.91 -31.01
C ASP A 32 -7.59 -16.43 -29.61
N MET A 33 -6.76 -16.73 -28.62
CA MET A 33 -6.98 -16.35 -27.22
C MET A 33 -5.79 -15.56 -26.71
N LYS A 34 -6.05 -14.31 -26.33
CA LYS A 34 -5.06 -13.45 -25.68
C LYS A 34 -5.39 -13.30 -24.21
N VAL A 35 -4.59 -13.93 -23.36
CA VAL A 35 -4.72 -13.83 -21.90
C VAL A 35 -3.83 -12.71 -21.41
N TYR A 36 -4.44 -11.68 -20.80
CA TYR A 36 -3.73 -10.64 -20.08
C TYR A 36 -3.84 -10.94 -18.59
N THR A 37 -2.71 -10.99 -17.89
CA THR A 37 -2.68 -11.09 -16.43
C THR A 37 -2.31 -9.74 -15.85
N ASN A 38 -3.20 -9.17 -15.05
CA ASN A 38 -2.85 -8.06 -14.18
C ASN A 38 -2.32 -8.66 -12.86
N PRO A 39 -1.27 -8.09 -12.25
CA PRO A 39 -0.81 -8.55 -10.95
C PRO A 39 -1.93 -8.30 -9.94
N SER A 40 -2.57 -9.39 -9.50
CA SER A 40 -3.67 -9.33 -8.52
C SER A 40 -3.17 -9.09 -7.10
N MET A 41 -1.87 -9.16 -6.86
CA MET A 41 -1.25 -8.92 -5.56
C MET A 41 0.18 -8.40 -5.69
N GLY A 42 0.62 -7.59 -4.73
CA GLY A 42 2.00 -7.15 -4.61
C GLY A 42 2.27 -6.36 -3.33
N SER A 43 3.55 -6.16 -3.05
CA SER A 43 4.00 -5.24 -2.00
C SER A 43 4.13 -3.82 -2.56
N PRO A 44 3.98 -2.77 -1.73
CA PRO A 44 4.26 -1.41 -2.16
C PRO A 44 5.72 -1.25 -2.56
N ILE A 45 5.97 -0.48 -3.62
CA ILE A 45 7.32 -0.06 -3.97
C ILE A 45 7.72 1.05 -3.01
N MET A 46 8.72 0.76 -2.19
CA MET A 46 9.39 1.78 -1.41
C MET A 46 10.52 2.40 -2.24
N ARG A 47 10.57 3.73 -2.28
CA ARG A 47 11.67 4.46 -2.92
C ARG A 47 12.24 5.48 -1.96
N THR A 48 13.56 5.49 -1.86
CA THR A 48 14.32 6.54 -1.21
C THR A 48 15.01 7.36 -2.29
N ASN A 49 14.75 8.67 -2.28
CA ASN A 49 15.41 9.63 -3.15
C ASN A 49 16.13 10.66 -2.29
N SER A 50 17.38 10.98 -2.62
CA SER A 50 18.19 11.89 -1.83
C SER A 50 18.60 13.10 -2.66
N HIS A 51 18.57 14.26 -2.04
CA HIS A 51 18.99 15.53 -2.61
C HIS A 51 19.90 16.26 -1.64
N THR A 52 20.64 17.26 -2.11
CA THR A 52 21.42 18.16 -1.27
C THR A 52 20.86 19.57 -1.40
N GLY A 53 20.60 20.22 -0.26
CA GLY A 53 20.14 21.59 -0.22
C GLY A 53 21.19 22.55 -0.79
N ASP A 54 20.71 23.58 -1.49
CA ASP A 54 21.54 24.66 -2.06
C ASP A 54 21.23 26.03 -1.40
N GLY A 55 20.30 26.08 -0.44
CA GLY A 55 19.83 27.30 0.22
C GLY A 55 18.77 28.10 -0.55
N THR A 56 18.36 27.65 -1.74
CA THR A 56 17.45 28.40 -2.63
C THR A 56 16.31 27.56 -3.22
N THR A 57 16.57 26.30 -3.56
CA THR A 57 15.60 25.38 -4.15
C THR A 57 14.64 24.86 -3.08
N THR A 58 13.34 24.99 -3.33
CA THR A 58 12.27 24.55 -2.42
C THR A 58 11.53 23.31 -2.91
N SER A 59 11.64 22.96 -4.19
CA SER A 59 10.89 21.85 -4.80
C SER A 59 11.82 20.72 -5.20
N PHE A 60 11.51 19.51 -4.72
CA PHE A 60 12.32 18.32 -4.96
C PHE A 60 11.43 17.16 -5.42
N ALA A 61 11.88 16.40 -6.42
CA ALA A 61 11.13 15.25 -6.92
C ALA A 61 11.14 14.10 -5.91
N ILE A 62 9.97 13.52 -5.66
CA ILE A 62 9.82 12.29 -4.86
C ILE A 62 10.47 11.10 -5.59
N GLY A 63 10.45 11.12 -6.92
CA GLY A 63 11.06 10.08 -7.76
C GLY A 63 10.17 8.86 -7.98
N GLN A 64 8.97 8.83 -7.38
CA GLN A 64 7.88 7.93 -7.74
C GLN A 64 6.54 8.57 -7.39
N THR A 65 5.46 7.90 -7.77
CA THR A 65 4.10 8.28 -7.39
C THR A 65 3.71 7.58 -6.08
N PRO A 66 3.62 8.30 -4.95
CA PRO A 66 3.22 7.72 -3.67
C PRO A 66 1.75 7.33 -3.68
N ALA A 67 1.31 6.48 -2.73
CA ALA A 67 -0.11 6.13 -2.57
C ALA A 67 -0.95 7.40 -2.35
N ASP A 68 -0.57 8.18 -1.36
CA ASP A 68 -1.16 9.44 -0.95
C ASP A 68 -0.09 10.33 -0.31
N ASN A 69 -0.51 11.42 0.33
CA ASN A 69 0.39 12.31 1.04
C ASN A 69 1.01 11.65 2.29
N ASP A 70 0.32 10.72 2.96
CA ASP A 70 0.79 10.03 4.18
C ASP A 70 1.88 9.02 3.87
N ALA A 71 1.90 8.51 2.65
CA ALA A 71 2.94 7.63 2.15
C ALA A 71 4.27 8.33 1.82
N VAL A 72 4.52 9.56 2.27
CA VAL A 72 5.75 10.33 2.01
C VAL A 72 6.36 10.86 3.31
N PHE A 73 7.60 10.44 3.59
CA PHE A 73 8.39 10.86 4.75
C PHE A 73 9.63 11.60 4.31
N ILE A 74 9.95 12.70 5.00
CA ILE A 74 11.04 13.62 4.61
C ILE A 74 11.97 13.84 5.79
N TRP A 75 13.26 13.60 5.60
CA TRP A 75 14.29 13.98 6.57
C TRP A 75 15.20 15.04 5.97
N VAL A 76 15.65 15.98 6.80
CA VAL A 76 16.73 16.92 6.47
C VAL A 76 17.78 16.80 7.56
N ASP A 77 19.01 16.44 7.18
CA ASP A 77 20.12 16.13 8.10
C ASP A 77 19.74 15.12 9.20
N GLY A 78 18.98 14.09 8.82
CA GLY A 78 18.53 13.04 9.73
C GLY A 78 17.33 13.41 10.61
N ASN A 79 16.86 14.67 10.55
CA ASN A 79 15.68 15.11 11.30
C ASN A 79 14.43 14.98 10.43
N LEU A 80 13.46 14.22 10.93
CA LEU A 80 12.16 14.05 10.27
C LEU A 80 11.43 15.40 10.24
N ARG A 81 10.87 15.74 9.09
CA ARG A 81 10.16 16.99 8.85
C ARG A 81 8.66 16.77 8.89
N ARG A 82 7.93 17.79 9.32
CA ARG A 82 6.47 17.73 9.47
C ARG A 82 5.77 18.21 8.20
N ARG A 83 4.90 17.37 7.66
CA ARG A 83 4.03 17.73 6.53
C ARG A 83 2.95 18.70 6.97
N LEU A 84 2.55 19.60 6.07
CA LEU A 84 1.36 20.44 6.27
C LEU A 84 0.13 19.57 6.49
N ASP A 85 -0.53 19.78 7.62
CA ASP A 85 -1.93 19.48 7.83
C ASP A 85 -2.68 20.82 7.95
N ALA A 86 -3.95 20.86 7.53
CA ALA A 86 -4.77 22.07 7.50
C ALA A 86 -4.92 22.76 8.87
N ASN A 87 -4.58 22.07 9.95
CA ASN A 87 -4.74 22.52 11.34
C ASN A 87 -3.42 22.86 12.06
N ASP A 88 -2.26 22.71 11.40
CA ASP A 88 -0.95 22.98 12.02
C ASP A 88 -0.16 23.99 11.18
N SER A 89 0.24 25.10 11.80
CA SER A 89 1.03 26.18 11.18
C SER A 89 2.54 26.03 11.40
N THR A 90 2.99 24.96 12.06
CA THR A 90 4.39 24.74 12.46
C THR A 90 5.17 23.85 11.48
N VAL A 91 4.85 23.97 10.19
CA VAL A 91 5.09 22.99 9.15
C VAL A 91 6.35 23.26 8.33
N ASP A 92 6.94 22.18 7.77
CA ASP A 92 8.15 22.26 6.94
C ASP A 92 7.88 22.12 5.43
N TYR A 93 6.89 21.31 4.99
CA TYR A 93 6.66 21.02 3.57
C TYR A 93 5.22 20.63 3.19
N THR A 94 4.94 20.65 1.89
CA THR A 94 3.71 20.13 1.25
C THR A 94 4.04 19.13 0.14
N ILE A 95 3.08 18.29 -0.23
CA ILE A 95 3.15 17.48 -1.45
C ILE A 95 2.44 18.25 -2.56
N GLY A 96 3.16 18.52 -3.64
CA GLY A 96 2.65 19.24 -4.80
C GLY A 96 2.29 18.33 -5.97
N ALA A 97 1.82 18.97 -7.04
CA ALA A 97 1.64 18.32 -8.33
C ALA A 97 2.96 17.70 -8.83
N ASN A 98 2.86 16.73 -9.75
CA ASN A 98 3.99 16.02 -10.35
C ASN A 98 4.87 15.27 -9.34
N ASN A 99 4.29 14.84 -8.22
CA ASN A 99 5.00 14.10 -7.16
C ASN A 99 6.24 14.84 -6.66
N THR A 100 6.04 16.09 -6.26
CA THR A 100 7.10 16.94 -5.68
C THR A 100 6.85 17.20 -4.22
N VAL A 101 7.94 17.33 -3.46
CA VAL A 101 7.95 17.87 -2.11
C VAL A 101 8.30 19.34 -2.22
N ASN A 102 7.46 20.21 -1.68
CA ASN A 102 7.66 21.65 -1.70
C ASN A 102 7.86 22.15 -0.27
N PHE A 103 9.09 22.49 0.07
CA PHE A 103 9.44 23.10 1.34
C PHE A 103 8.95 24.55 1.43
N LEU A 104 8.53 24.98 2.62
CA LEU A 104 8.19 26.38 2.87
C LEU A 104 9.45 27.27 2.93
N VAL A 105 10.55 26.71 3.43
CA VAL A 105 11.87 27.34 3.48
C VAL A 105 12.86 26.40 2.81
N ALA A 106 13.67 26.91 1.88
CA ALA A 106 14.67 26.10 1.20
C ALA A 106 15.65 25.48 2.21
N PRO A 107 15.92 24.17 2.14
CA PRO A 107 16.98 23.53 2.91
C PRO A 107 18.33 24.22 2.67
N LEU A 108 19.11 24.40 3.73
CA LEU A 108 20.36 25.14 3.69
C LEU A 108 21.40 24.43 2.82
N LEU A 109 22.40 25.20 2.37
CA LEU A 109 23.51 24.67 1.57
C LEU A 109 24.20 23.51 2.30
N GLY A 110 24.18 22.34 1.67
CA GLY A 110 24.85 21.14 2.17
C GLY A 110 23.98 20.21 3.02
N GLU A 111 22.75 20.61 3.40
CA GLU A 111 21.85 19.73 4.15
C GLU A 111 21.41 18.54 3.27
N LEU A 112 21.49 17.32 3.81
CA LEU A 112 21.03 16.11 3.13
C LEU A 112 19.52 15.98 3.28
N ILE A 113 18.81 16.04 2.16
CA ILE A 113 17.38 15.81 2.08
C ILE A 113 17.16 14.35 1.69
N THR A 114 16.45 13.60 2.52
CA THR A 114 16.07 12.21 2.24
C THR A 114 14.55 12.12 2.13
N ILE A 115 14.06 11.66 0.98
CA ILE A 115 12.65 11.49 0.67
C ILE A 115 12.36 10.01 0.56
N GLN A 116 11.62 9.45 1.52
CA GLN A 116 11.11 8.09 1.41
C GLN A 116 9.64 8.14 1.02
N SER A 117 9.25 7.28 0.08
CA SER A 117 7.86 7.19 -0.35
C SER A 117 7.43 5.75 -0.57
N PHE A 118 6.13 5.50 -0.47
CA PHE A 118 5.52 4.19 -0.71
C PHE A 118 4.43 4.31 -1.78
N SER A 119 4.49 3.50 -2.82
CA SER A 119 3.41 3.43 -3.82
C SER A 119 2.20 2.67 -3.25
N ILE A 120 0.98 2.93 -3.72
CA ILE A 120 -0.14 2.04 -3.42
C ILE A 120 0.11 0.63 -3.96
N SER A 121 -0.21 -0.37 -3.15
CA SER A 121 -0.20 -1.78 -3.48
C SER A 121 -1.10 -2.55 -2.53
N GLY A 122 -1.39 -3.80 -2.85
CA GLY A 122 -2.41 -4.58 -2.17
C GLY A 122 -2.76 -5.85 -2.93
N SER A 123 -3.88 -6.45 -2.55
CA SER A 123 -4.53 -7.55 -3.23
C SER A 123 -5.70 -7.07 -4.08
N LYS A 124 -6.19 -7.94 -4.97
CA LYS A 124 -7.35 -7.72 -5.85
C LYS A 124 -7.26 -6.45 -6.69
N ILE A 125 -6.05 -5.98 -7.03
CA ILE A 125 -5.87 -4.82 -7.90
C ILE A 125 -6.26 -5.21 -9.32
N THR A 126 -7.27 -4.53 -9.87
CA THR A 126 -7.70 -4.71 -11.26
C THR A 126 -6.87 -3.82 -12.19
N ILE A 127 -6.65 -2.55 -11.84
CA ILE A 127 -5.80 -1.64 -12.63
C ILE A 127 -5.32 -0.47 -11.77
N LYS A 128 -4.15 0.08 -12.10
CA LYS A 128 -3.63 1.37 -11.60
C LYS A 128 -3.37 2.30 -12.77
N LYS A 129 -3.88 3.53 -12.73
CA LYS A 129 -3.71 4.52 -13.79
C LYS A 129 -3.57 5.93 -13.22
N SER A 130 -2.80 6.76 -13.91
CA SER A 130 -2.65 8.17 -13.60
C SER A 130 -3.22 9.04 -14.71
N PHE A 131 -3.75 10.20 -14.33
CA PHE A 131 -4.30 11.21 -15.23
C PHE A 131 -3.77 12.59 -14.82
N THR A 132 -3.90 13.57 -15.72
CA THR A 132 -3.69 14.98 -15.40
C THR A 132 -5.05 15.67 -15.42
N GLY A 133 -5.39 16.38 -14.35
CA GLY A 133 -6.62 17.17 -14.30
C GLY A 133 -6.63 18.25 -15.38
N ASP A 134 -7.78 18.48 -15.98
CA ASP A 134 -8.01 19.52 -16.99
C ASP A 134 -8.77 20.73 -16.40
N GLY A 135 -9.33 20.60 -15.19
CA GLY A 135 -10.17 21.60 -14.54
C GLY A 135 -11.66 21.53 -14.89
N THR A 136 -12.08 20.59 -15.73
CA THR A 136 -13.45 20.49 -16.24
C THR A 136 -14.05 19.09 -16.17
N SER A 137 -13.26 18.05 -16.31
CA SER A 137 -13.73 16.66 -16.31
C SER A 137 -13.89 16.13 -14.89
N THR A 138 -15.07 15.58 -14.60
CA THR A 138 -15.37 14.88 -13.35
C THR A 138 -15.26 13.37 -13.47
N THR A 139 -15.29 12.84 -14.70
CA THR A 139 -15.35 11.40 -14.97
C THR A 139 -14.09 10.93 -15.67
N PHE A 140 -13.48 9.88 -15.14
CA PHE A 140 -12.28 9.26 -15.68
C PHE A 140 -12.56 7.81 -16.00
N ASN A 141 -12.41 7.45 -17.27
CA ASN A 141 -12.69 6.11 -17.79
C ASN A 141 -11.44 5.22 -17.72
N LEU A 142 -11.59 4.03 -17.16
CA LEU A 142 -10.55 3.00 -17.09
C LEU A 142 -10.96 1.77 -17.90
N PRO A 143 -10.04 1.19 -18.70
CA PRO A 143 -10.34 0.11 -19.64
C PRO A 143 -10.39 -1.26 -18.93
N VAL A 144 -11.20 -1.36 -17.88
CA VAL A 144 -11.53 -2.60 -17.18
C VAL A 144 -13.04 -2.65 -17.00
N PRO A 145 -13.70 -3.75 -17.38
CA PRO A 145 -15.15 -3.84 -17.28
C PRO A 145 -15.60 -3.79 -15.82
N TYR A 146 -16.69 -3.07 -15.56
CA TYR A 146 -17.28 -2.99 -14.22
C TYR A 146 -17.91 -4.33 -13.82
N SER A 147 -18.58 -5.00 -14.77
CA SER A 147 -19.17 -6.33 -14.63
C SER A 147 -18.81 -7.20 -15.83
N LEU A 148 -18.95 -8.52 -15.71
CA LEU A 148 -18.92 -9.38 -16.89
C LEU A 148 -20.19 -9.13 -17.72
N ALA A 149 -20.05 -9.04 -19.04
CA ALA A 149 -21.19 -8.92 -19.94
C ALA A 149 -22.19 -10.06 -19.67
N ASP A 150 -23.46 -9.71 -19.43
CA ASP A 150 -24.54 -10.63 -19.07
C ASP A 150 -24.39 -11.32 -17.69
N SER A 151 -23.71 -10.67 -16.73
CA SER A 151 -23.55 -11.17 -15.36
C SER A 151 -23.93 -10.13 -14.29
N THR A 152 -24.40 -10.61 -13.15
CA THR A 152 -24.55 -9.82 -11.91
C THR A 152 -23.22 -9.70 -11.14
N VAL A 153 -22.13 -10.28 -11.66
CA VAL A 153 -20.81 -10.25 -11.04
C VAL A 153 -20.07 -8.98 -11.45
N ASN A 154 -19.88 -8.08 -10.49
CA ASN A 154 -19.00 -6.93 -10.63
C ASN A 154 -17.54 -7.39 -10.47
N LEU A 155 -16.68 -7.04 -11.44
CA LEU A 155 -15.24 -7.26 -11.43
C LEU A 155 -14.47 -6.09 -10.83
N THR A 156 -15.05 -4.89 -10.88
CA THR A 156 -14.51 -3.73 -10.21
C THR A 156 -15.58 -3.18 -9.28
N LYS A 157 -15.29 -3.15 -7.99
CA LYS A 157 -16.27 -2.83 -6.96
C LYS A 157 -15.88 -1.60 -6.15
N THR A 158 -14.58 -1.39 -5.95
CA THR A 158 -14.07 -0.27 -5.16
C THR A 158 -12.91 0.41 -5.87
N ALA A 159 -12.67 1.67 -5.50
CA ALA A 159 -11.60 2.48 -6.03
C ALA A 159 -10.91 3.26 -4.92
N PHE A 160 -9.60 3.41 -5.05
CA PHE A 160 -8.81 4.37 -4.30
C PHE A 160 -8.34 5.45 -5.26
N ALA A 161 -8.69 6.71 -4.97
CA ALA A 161 -8.36 7.83 -5.83
C ALA A 161 -7.69 8.96 -5.04
N THR A 162 -6.64 9.56 -5.61
CA THR A 162 -5.99 10.75 -5.06
C THR A 162 -5.85 11.85 -6.10
N VAL A 163 -5.89 13.10 -5.65
CA VAL A 163 -5.58 14.30 -6.45
C VAL A 163 -4.46 15.04 -5.73
N ASN A 164 -3.30 15.18 -6.38
CA ASN A 164 -2.06 15.66 -5.78
C ASN A 164 -1.75 14.96 -4.43
N GLY A 165 -1.97 13.64 -4.39
CA GLY A 165 -1.76 12.80 -3.21
C GLY A 165 -2.83 12.93 -2.12
N ALA A 166 -3.78 13.86 -2.21
CA ALA A 166 -4.91 13.93 -1.27
C ALA A 166 -6.02 12.95 -1.69
N THR A 167 -6.41 12.04 -0.79
CA THR A 167 -7.49 11.07 -1.01
C THR A 167 -8.82 11.75 -1.31
N GLN A 168 -9.51 11.23 -2.33
CA GLN A 168 -10.81 11.72 -2.78
C GLN A 168 -11.88 10.64 -2.64
N ALA A 169 -13.06 11.05 -2.20
CA ALA A 169 -14.25 10.23 -2.34
C ALA A 169 -14.68 10.21 -3.82
N VAL A 170 -14.91 9.02 -4.36
CA VAL A 170 -15.31 8.82 -5.76
C VAL A 170 -16.45 7.82 -5.86
N THR A 171 -17.24 7.93 -6.91
CA THR A 171 -18.24 6.92 -7.28
C THR A 171 -17.67 6.03 -8.38
N VAL A 172 -17.83 4.71 -8.20
CA VAL A 172 -17.48 3.70 -9.20
C VAL A 172 -18.76 3.28 -9.91
N GLN A 173 -18.77 3.31 -11.25
CA GLN A 173 -19.93 2.90 -12.04
C GLN A 173 -19.50 2.26 -13.37
N GLU A 174 -20.42 1.53 -14.00
CA GLU A 174 -20.22 1.00 -15.34
C GLU A 174 -20.04 2.13 -16.35
N GLY A 175 -19.02 2.01 -17.20
CA GLY A 175 -18.81 2.93 -18.31
C GLY A 175 -19.83 2.71 -19.43
N SER A 176 -20.05 3.73 -20.25
CA SER A 176 -21.09 3.72 -21.30
C SER A 176 -20.91 2.64 -22.39
N ASP A 177 -19.73 2.03 -22.48
CA ASP A 177 -19.38 1.01 -23.48
C ASP A 177 -19.46 -0.43 -22.95
N SER A 178 -19.85 -0.62 -21.68
CA SER A 178 -19.87 -1.92 -20.96
C SER A 178 -18.53 -2.68 -20.94
N ALA A 179 -17.45 -2.05 -21.40
CA ALA A 179 -16.09 -2.61 -21.43
C ALA A 179 -15.15 -1.86 -20.48
N SER A 180 -15.66 -0.84 -19.80
CA SER A 180 -14.90 0.08 -18.97
C SER A 180 -15.60 0.38 -17.65
N THR A 181 -14.84 0.99 -16.74
CA THR A 181 -15.31 1.47 -15.44
C THR A 181 -15.08 2.97 -15.39
N ASP A 182 -16.13 3.72 -15.06
CA ASP A 182 -16.07 5.15 -14.84
C ASP A 182 -15.85 5.46 -13.37
N ILE A 183 -14.91 6.38 -13.11
CA ILE A 183 -14.64 6.93 -11.80
C ILE A 183 -15.03 8.39 -11.79
N VAL A 184 -16.03 8.70 -10.96
CA VAL A 184 -16.67 10.02 -10.91
C VAL A 184 -16.27 10.73 -9.62
N PHE A 185 -15.60 11.88 -9.78
CA PHE A 185 -15.29 12.81 -8.70
C PHE A 185 -16.47 13.76 -8.48
N SER A 186 -16.67 14.21 -7.24
CA SER A 186 -17.72 15.18 -6.89
C SER A 186 -17.45 16.58 -7.47
N SER A 187 -16.21 16.88 -7.82
CA SER A 187 -15.77 18.11 -8.48
C SER A 187 -14.61 17.81 -9.42
N ALA A 188 -14.48 18.60 -10.50
CA ALA A 188 -13.42 18.42 -11.47
C ALA A 188 -12.06 18.74 -10.82
N PRO A 189 -11.09 17.81 -10.82
CA PRO A 189 -9.74 18.11 -10.36
C PRO A 189 -9.14 19.27 -11.15
N ALA A 190 -8.46 20.19 -10.45
CA ALA A 190 -7.90 21.39 -11.06
C ALA A 190 -6.92 21.07 -12.20
N SER A 191 -6.82 21.99 -13.16
CA SER A 191 -5.90 21.86 -14.30
C SER A 191 -4.46 21.66 -13.82
N GLY A 192 -3.77 20.65 -14.38
CA GLY A 192 -2.39 20.29 -14.02
C GLY A 192 -2.24 19.46 -12.74
N SER A 193 -3.32 19.15 -12.03
CA SER A 193 -3.27 18.25 -10.88
C SER A 193 -2.94 16.82 -11.30
N THR A 194 -2.17 16.09 -10.48
CA THR A 194 -1.87 14.67 -10.69
C THR A 194 -2.96 13.82 -10.06
N ILE A 195 -3.68 13.06 -10.87
CA ILE A 195 -4.74 12.16 -10.41
C ILE A 195 -4.21 10.74 -10.44
N GLN A 196 -4.44 9.98 -9.38
CA GLN A 196 -4.20 8.54 -9.36
C GLN A 196 -5.49 7.81 -9.08
N ILE A 197 -5.69 6.68 -9.76
CA ILE A 197 -6.83 5.79 -9.56
C ILE A 197 -6.33 4.37 -9.53
N THR A 198 -6.65 3.64 -8.47
CA THR A 198 -6.48 2.19 -8.37
C THR A 198 -7.85 1.55 -8.18
N LEU A 199 -8.16 0.58 -9.02
CA LEU A 199 -9.42 -0.18 -8.98
C LEU A 199 -9.18 -1.54 -8.35
N PHE A 200 -10.15 -2.00 -7.58
CA PHE A 200 -10.11 -3.27 -6.89
C PHE A 200 -11.37 -4.12 -7.13
N ASP A 201 -11.17 -5.43 -7.27
CA ASP A 201 -12.22 -6.44 -7.18
C ASP A 201 -12.50 -6.79 -5.71
N ALA A 202 -12.86 -5.79 -4.91
CA ALA A 202 -13.04 -5.93 -3.47
C ALA A 202 -14.42 -5.44 -3.05
N ASP A 203 -15.11 -6.19 -2.20
CA ASP A 203 -16.44 -5.78 -1.73
C ASP A 203 -16.36 -4.48 -0.91
N ALA A 204 -17.47 -3.74 -0.85
CA ALA A 204 -17.51 -2.50 -0.08
C ALA A 204 -17.18 -2.78 1.39
N GLY A 205 -16.18 -2.07 1.93
CA GLY A 205 -15.67 -2.25 3.29
C GLY A 205 -14.50 -3.23 3.41
N GLU A 206 -14.12 -3.93 2.34
CA GLU A 206 -12.91 -4.75 2.33
C GLU A 206 -11.67 -3.86 2.12
N GLN A 207 -10.75 -3.87 3.08
CA GLN A 207 -9.45 -3.19 2.94
C GLN A 207 -8.46 -4.11 2.21
N THR A 208 -8.26 -3.89 0.91
CA THR A 208 -7.38 -4.72 0.09
C THR A 208 -6.00 -4.14 -0.14
N TYR A 209 -5.76 -2.90 0.27
CA TYR A 209 -4.48 -2.21 0.09
C TYR A 209 -3.90 -1.77 1.43
N SER A 210 -2.57 -1.70 1.48
CA SER A 210 -1.88 -1.07 2.60
C SER A 210 -1.87 0.44 2.40
N GLN A 211 -2.14 1.18 3.46
CA GLN A 211 -2.07 2.63 3.50
C GLN A 211 -1.33 3.07 4.75
N VAL A 212 -0.58 4.17 4.64
CA VAL A 212 -0.06 4.86 5.82
C VAL A 212 -1.15 5.80 6.30
N ASN A 213 -1.47 5.79 7.59
CA ASN A 213 -2.44 6.70 8.17
C ASN A 213 -1.77 7.54 9.27
N THR A 214 -2.00 8.86 9.23
CA THR A 214 -1.47 9.79 10.22
C THR A 214 -2.59 10.27 11.14
N GLN A 215 -2.41 10.10 12.45
CA GLN A 215 -3.34 10.59 13.45
C GLN A 215 -2.64 11.57 14.39
N THR A 216 -3.12 12.81 14.42
CA THR A 216 -2.65 13.84 15.36
C THR A 216 -3.46 13.79 16.65
N LEU A 217 -2.77 13.67 17.78
CA LEU A 217 -3.36 13.62 19.12
C LEU A 217 -2.79 14.75 19.97
N THR A 218 -3.66 15.50 20.65
CA THR A 218 -3.25 16.56 21.58
C THR A 218 -3.09 15.97 22.97
N ALA A 219 -1.90 16.07 23.54
CA ALA A 219 -1.64 15.66 24.92
C ALA A 219 -2.12 16.72 25.92
N ASP A 220 -2.80 16.29 26.97
CA ASP A 220 -3.24 17.14 28.10
C ASP A 220 -2.18 17.28 29.21
N GLY A 221 -1.07 16.54 29.10
CA GLY A 221 0.01 16.49 30.09
C GLY A 221 -0.17 15.43 31.20
N SER A 222 -1.32 14.76 31.28
CA SER A 222 -1.62 13.71 32.27
C SER A 222 -1.96 12.35 31.67
N THR A 223 -2.50 12.31 30.47
CA THR A 223 -2.87 11.10 29.74
C THR A 223 -1.62 10.43 29.20
N LEU A 224 -1.42 9.17 29.60
CA LEU A 224 -0.28 8.35 29.22
C LEU A 224 -0.58 7.36 28.09
N THR A 225 -1.86 7.10 27.82
CA THR A 225 -2.31 6.14 26.81
C THR A 225 -3.29 6.82 25.86
N TYR A 226 -3.02 6.69 24.56
CA TYR A 226 -3.86 7.25 23.51
C TYR A 226 -4.34 6.12 22.61
N ALA A 227 -5.65 6.02 22.43
CA ALA A 227 -6.23 5.06 21.51
C ALA A 227 -6.08 5.56 20.06
N LEU A 228 -5.55 4.70 19.19
CA LEU A 228 -5.55 4.95 17.75
C LEU A 228 -6.95 4.74 17.19
N SER A 229 -7.34 5.55 16.20
CA SER A 229 -8.63 5.42 15.52
C SER A 229 -8.73 4.14 14.68
N GLN A 230 -7.59 3.60 14.27
CA GLN A 230 -7.49 2.32 13.57
C GLN A 230 -6.34 1.49 14.14
N THR A 231 -6.55 0.18 14.21
CA THR A 231 -5.49 -0.78 14.52
C THR A 231 -4.53 -0.84 13.34
N PRO A 232 -3.21 -0.65 13.55
CA PRO A 232 -2.25 -0.47 12.46
C PRO A 232 -1.90 -1.75 11.70
N ALA A 233 -2.19 -2.93 12.26
CA ALA A 233 -2.01 -4.23 11.64
C ALA A 233 -2.86 -5.31 12.32
N ASP A 234 -3.04 -6.44 11.65
CA ASP A 234 -3.79 -7.59 12.18
C ASP A 234 -2.96 -8.46 13.14
N PHE A 235 -1.63 -8.41 13.01
CA PHE A 235 -0.69 -9.26 13.74
C PHE A 235 0.35 -8.41 14.46
N GLY A 236 0.61 -8.76 15.73
CA GLY A 236 1.61 -8.07 16.53
C GLY A 236 3.05 -8.53 16.28
N PRO A 237 4.02 -7.93 16.97
CA PRO A 237 3.89 -6.74 17.81
C PRO A 237 3.50 -5.49 17.00
N LEU A 238 2.46 -4.78 17.44
CA LEU A 238 1.89 -3.64 16.69
C LEU A 238 2.76 -2.38 16.79
N HIS A 239 3.64 -2.26 17.79
CA HIS A 239 4.54 -1.10 17.89
C HIS A 239 5.56 -1.03 16.74
N ASN A 240 5.77 -2.13 16.02
CA ASN A 240 6.67 -2.17 14.86
C ASN A 240 6.03 -1.63 13.58
N THR A 241 4.72 -1.36 13.59
CA THR A 241 3.99 -0.82 12.44
C THR A 241 3.57 0.63 12.62
N VAL A 242 4.02 1.29 13.70
CA VAL A 242 3.68 2.68 14.03
C VAL A 242 4.94 3.51 14.22
N ILE A 243 4.93 4.74 13.71
CA ILE A 243 5.90 5.78 14.03
C ILE A 243 5.21 6.80 14.91
N VAL A 244 5.81 7.12 16.06
CA VAL A 244 5.26 8.11 17.00
C VAL A 244 6.18 9.32 17.03
N GLU A 245 5.57 10.49 16.89
CA GLU A 245 6.24 11.78 17.04
C GLU A 245 5.60 12.59 18.16
N ARG A 246 6.44 13.32 18.90
CA ARG A 246 6.00 14.29 19.91
C ARG A 246 6.73 15.60 19.69
N ASN A 247 5.98 16.65 19.35
CA ASN A 247 6.51 18.00 19.09
C ASN A 247 7.66 18.00 18.07
N GLY A 248 7.51 17.25 16.97
CA GLY A 248 8.52 17.14 15.91
C GLY A 248 9.70 16.21 16.20
N ASN A 249 9.73 15.54 17.37
CA ASN A 249 10.74 14.54 17.68
C ASN A 249 10.14 13.14 17.61
N ARG A 250 10.76 12.26 16.82
CA ARG A 250 10.41 10.84 16.80
C ARG A 250 10.77 10.19 18.14
N LEU A 251 9.84 9.40 18.68
CA LEU A 251 10.09 8.60 19.88
C LEU A 251 10.76 7.27 19.51
N ASN A 252 11.56 6.75 20.43
CA ASN A 252 12.14 5.42 20.28
C ASN A 252 11.06 4.35 20.48
N PRO A 253 10.96 3.36 19.58
CA PRO A 253 10.10 2.20 19.82
C PRO A 253 10.71 1.29 20.92
N PRO A 254 9.92 0.33 21.43
CA PRO A 254 10.44 -0.75 22.28
C PRO A 254 11.52 -1.58 21.55
N ASP A 255 12.49 -2.06 22.32
CA ASP A 255 13.51 -2.98 21.82
C ASP A 255 12.86 -4.32 21.45
N THR A 256 13.10 -4.80 20.23
CA THR A 256 12.50 -6.05 19.73
C THR A 256 13.59 -7.02 19.26
N ALA A 257 13.46 -8.29 19.64
CA ALA A 257 14.26 -9.41 19.13
C ALA A 257 13.35 -10.45 18.47
N TYR A 258 13.83 -11.07 17.39
CA TYR A 258 13.11 -12.11 16.66
C TYR A 258 13.86 -13.44 16.78
N TYR A 259 13.10 -14.50 17.02
CA TYR A 259 13.62 -15.87 17.15
C TYR A 259 12.83 -16.81 16.24
N SER A 260 13.54 -17.73 15.59
CA SER A 260 12.93 -18.85 14.87
C SER A 260 12.90 -20.06 15.78
N GLY A 261 11.72 -20.64 15.97
CA GLY A 261 11.59 -21.87 16.76
C GLY A 261 12.15 -23.07 16.01
N ASP A 262 13.03 -23.83 16.67
CA ASP A 262 13.54 -25.14 16.21
C ASP A 262 12.75 -26.32 16.82
N GLY A 263 11.77 -26.03 17.68
CA GLY A 263 10.98 -27.02 18.42
C GLY A 263 11.65 -27.56 19.69
N THR A 264 12.86 -27.10 20.04
CA THR A 264 13.64 -27.58 21.19
C THR A 264 14.18 -26.45 22.09
N THR A 265 14.29 -25.23 21.56
CA THR A 265 14.72 -24.04 22.29
C THR A 265 13.52 -23.34 22.91
N TYR A 266 13.53 -23.17 24.24
CA TYR A 266 12.44 -22.57 25.02
C TYR A 266 12.86 -21.35 25.85
N ALA A 267 14.13 -20.96 25.77
CA ALA A 267 14.67 -19.80 26.47
C ALA A 267 15.26 -18.83 25.45
N PHE A 268 14.84 -17.57 25.52
CA PHE A 268 15.24 -16.51 24.61
C PHE A 268 15.66 -15.29 25.42
N ASN A 269 16.69 -14.60 24.95
CA ASN A 269 17.19 -13.40 25.62
C ASN A 269 16.27 -12.21 25.31
N VAL A 270 16.16 -11.27 26.24
CA VAL A 270 15.56 -9.97 25.95
C VAL A 270 16.60 -9.11 25.21
N PRO A 271 16.24 -8.32 24.19
CA PRO A 271 17.17 -7.41 23.53
C PRO A 271 17.77 -6.40 24.53
N THR A 272 19.07 -6.11 24.40
CA THR A 272 19.84 -5.27 25.34
C THR A 272 20.46 -4.03 24.71
N VAL A 273 20.14 -3.74 23.44
CA VAL A 273 21.02 -2.95 22.57
C VAL A 273 20.46 -1.60 22.11
N MET A 274 19.18 -1.28 22.30
CA MET A 274 18.59 -0.09 21.66
C MET A 274 18.05 0.97 22.62
N ASN A 275 17.52 0.59 23.78
CA ASN A 275 17.23 1.53 24.85
C ASN A 275 18.17 1.27 26.04
N LEU A 276 18.82 2.33 26.53
CA LEU A 276 19.62 2.35 27.77
C LEU A 276 18.73 2.18 29.03
N ALA A 277 17.67 1.37 28.93
CA ALA A 277 16.78 1.10 30.03
C ALA A 277 17.45 0.13 31.01
N GLY A 278 17.08 0.25 32.28
CA GLY A 278 17.50 -0.68 33.34
C GLY A 278 17.02 -2.11 33.07
N ILE A 279 17.32 -3.01 34.00
CA ILE A 279 16.87 -4.41 33.95
C ILE A 279 15.34 -4.42 33.78
N PRO A 280 14.80 -4.97 32.67
CA PRO A 280 13.37 -4.96 32.41
C PRO A 280 12.65 -5.80 33.47
N ASN A 281 11.45 -5.35 33.86
CA ASN A 281 10.54 -6.16 34.67
C ASN A 281 9.51 -6.85 33.77
N THR A 282 8.69 -7.72 34.35
CA THR A 282 7.68 -8.49 33.62
C THR A 282 6.63 -7.63 32.91
N SER A 283 6.31 -6.44 33.42
CA SER A 283 5.36 -5.51 32.78
C SER A 283 5.96 -4.73 31.61
N ASP A 284 7.29 -4.74 31.46
CA ASP A 284 8.00 -4.09 30.35
C ASP A 284 8.18 -5.02 29.14
N VAL A 285 7.81 -6.30 29.25
CA VAL A 285 8.07 -7.32 28.23
C VAL A 285 6.77 -7.84 27.64
N GLU A 286 6.71 -7.86 26.31
CA GLU A 286 5.65 -8.51 25.56
C GLU A 286 6.23 -9.64 24.71
N VAL A 287 5.53 -10.79 24.70
CA VAL A 287 5.93 -11.96 23.90
C VAL A 287 4.84 -12.23 22.85
N TYR A 288 5.28 -12.46 21.62
CA TYR A 288 4.42 -12.77 20.49
C TYR A 288 4.88 -14.06 19.81
N LEU A 289 3.94 -14.95 19.51
CA LEU A 289 4.18 -16.16 18.71
C LEU A 289 3.36 -16.05 17.42
N ASN A 290 4.03 -15.99 16.27
CA ASN A 290 3.39 -15.84 14.95
C ASN A 290 2.36 -14.69 14.91
N GLY A 291 2.66 -13.58 15.59
CA GLY A 291 1.80 -12.40 15.65
C GLY A 291 0.73 -12.40 16.74
N ALA A 292 0.53 -13.50 17.46
CA ALA A 292 -0.40 -13.59 18.58
C ALA A 292 0.31 -13.26 19.91
N ARG A 293 -0.23 -12.32 20.68
CA ARG A 293 0.29 -11.96 22.01
C ARG A 293 0.12 -13.14 22.97
N GLN A 294 1.16 -13.44 23.73
CA GLN A 294 1.21 -14.57 24.68
C GLN A 294 0.96 -14.10 26.11
N SER A 295 0.31 -14.93 26.93
CA SER A 295 -0.03 -14.65 28.31
C SER A 295 1.13 -14.93 29.26
N ILE A 296 1.44 -13.96 30.13
CA ILE A 296 2.44 -14.14 31.17
C ILE A 296 1.96 -15.14 32.24
N ASN A 297 2.88 -15.99 32.72
CA ASN A 297 2.66 -17.09 33.67
C ASN A 297 1.79 -18.25 33.14
N GLU A 298 1.36 -18.18 31.88
CA GLU A 298 0.70 -19.29 31.19
C GLU A 298 1.61 -19.80 30.07
N ASP A 299 1.98 -18.91 29.14
CA ASP A 299 2.78 -19.25 27.96
C ASP A 299 4.26 -18.94 28.16
N TRP A 300 4.58 -17.90 28.95
CA TRP A 300 5.95 -17.45 29.19
C TRP A 300 6.14 -16.84 30.57
N PHE A 301 7.39 -16.77 31.02
CA PHE A 301 7.78 -16.02 32.22
C PHE A 301 9.13 -15.33 31.98
N LEU A 302 9.39 -14.21 32.66
CA LEU A 302 10.68 -13.55 32.61
C LEU A 302 11.64 -14.17 33.63
N ASN A 303 12.70 -14.81 33.16
CA ASN A 303 13.78 -15.25 34.03
C ASN A 303 14.75 -14.10 34.30
N THR A 304 14.76 -13.58 35.52
CA THR A 304 15.68 -12.52 35.98
C THR A 304 16.93 -13.07 36.68
N ILE A 305 17.02 -14.40 36.83
CA ILE A 305 18.17 -15.06 37.43
C ILE A 305 19.15 -15.38 36.30
N GLY A 306 20.33 -14.76 36.35
CA GLY A 306 21.33 -14.82 35.29
C GLY A 306 21.69 -16.24 34.88
N VAL A 307 21.14 -16.68 33.74
CA VAL A 307 21.62 -17.85 33.02
C VAL A 307 22.27 -17.33 31.75
N THR A 308 23.60 -17.20 31.79
CA THR A 308 24.40 -17.15 30.57
C THR A 308 24.24 -18.48 29.85
N ALA A 309 23.88 -18.42 28.56
CA ALA A 309 23.97 -19.57 27.66
C ALA A 309 25.41 -20.11 27.60
#